data_AF-A0A7Z0UI34-F1
#
_entry.id   AF-A0A7Z0UI34-F1
#
_cell.length_a   1.000
_cell.length_b   1.000
_cell.length_c   1.000
_cell.angle_alpha   90.00
_cell.angle_beta   90.00
_cell.angle_gamma   90.00
#
_symmetry.space_group_name_H-M   'P 1'
#
loop_
_entity.id
_entity.type
_entity.pdbx_description
1 polymer ?
#
loop_
_entity_poly.entity_id
_entity_poly.type
_entity_poly.pdbx_seq_one_letter_code
_entity_poly.pdbx_strand_id
1 'polypeptide(L)'
;MATVTNNFARFGYPVESNNVQLIKGKVQDTLTVAEPVALANIDVDWYEPVSACLERVMPHLIVGGAVALRAYSDWSGCRKAADDYFSRAGREGLDFDLSAGHMLVTRTH
;
A
#
# COMPACT_ATOMS: atom_id res chain seq x y z
N MET A 1 -19.69 -3.03 -4.54
CA MET A 1 -18.88 -4.19 -4.97
C MET A 1 -19.26 -4.64 -6.38
N ALA A 2 -20.55 -4.79 -6.71
CA ALA A 2 -21.00 -5.18 -8.05
C ALA A 2 -20.33 -4.40 -9.21
N THR A 3 -20.22 -3.07 -9.13
CA THR A 3 -19.53 -2.27 -10.16
C THR A 3 -18.05 -2.66 -10.34
N VAL A 4 -17.33 -2.84 -9.23
CA VAL A 4 -15.89 -3.19 -9.28
C VAL A 4 -15.73 -4.60 -9.86
N THR A 5 -16.48 -5.58 -9.35
CA THR A 5 -16.48 -6.95 -9.87
C THR A 5 -16.82 -7.00 -11.36
N ASN A 6 -17.84 -6.25 -11.78
CA ASN A 6 -18.24 -6.18 -13.19
C ASN A 6 -17.16 -5.53 -14.08
N ASN A 7 -16.43 -4.53 -13.58
CA ASN A 7 -15.33 -3.92 -14.32
C ASN A 7 -14.20 -4.95 -14.54
N PHE A 8 -13.83 -5.70 -13.50
CA PHE A 8 -12.86 -6.80 -13.59
C PHE A 8 -13.27 -7.82 -14.66
N ALA A 9 -14.51 -8.33 -14.60
CA ALA A 9 -15.03 -9.27 -15.57
C ALA A 9 -15.07 -8.71 -17.01
N ARG A 10 -15.46 -7.43 -17.17
CA ARG A 10 -15.53 -6.75 -18.47
C ARG A 10 -14.18 -6.68 -19.18
N PHE A 11 -13.08 -6.60 -18.44
CA PHE A 11 -11.72 -6.58 -19.00
C PHE A 11 -11.08 -7.99 -19.07
N GLY A 12 -11.85 -9.06 -18.88
CA GLY A 12 -11.37 -10.43 -19.00
C GLY A 12 -10.72 -10.99 -17.73
N TYR A 13 -10.85 -10.32 -16.58
CA TYR A 13 -10.31 -10.75 -15.30
C TYR A 13 -11.40 -10.94 -14.22
N PRO A 14 -12.37 -11.87 -14.37
CA PRO A 14 -13.32 -12.16 -13.31
C PRO A 14 -12.63 -12.49 -11.98
N VAL A 15 -13.08 -11.87 -10.88
CA VAL A 15 -12.35 -11.95 -9.60
C VAL A 15 -12.30 -13.38 -9.04
N GLU A 16 -13.35 -14.16 -9.30
CA GLU A 16 -13.53 -15.54 -8.82
C GLU A 16 -12.53 -16.53 -9.43
N SER A 17 -11.97 -16.22 -10.61
CA SER A 17 -11.04 -17.09 -11.33
C SER A 17 -9.61 -16.54 -11.44
N ASN A 18 -9.33 -15.37 -10.87
CA ASN A 18 -8.05 -14.67 -11.03
C ASN A 18 -7.32 -14.37 -9.71
N ASN A 19 -7.60 -15.12 -8.64
CA ASN A 19 -7.02 -14.92 -7.30
C ASN A 19 -7.16 -13.47 -6.79
N VAL A 20 -8.30 -12.82 -7.09
CA VAL A 20 -8.58 -11.46 -6.62
C VAL A 20 -9.55 -11.53 -5.45
N GLN A 21 -9.14 -11.00 -4.32
CA GLN A 21 -10.00 -10.84 -3.15
C GLN A 21 -10.37 -9.37 -2.97
N LEU A 22 -11.67 -9.09 -2.99
CA LEU A 22 -12.19 -7.75 -2.73
C LEU A 22 -12.65 -7.66 -1.28
N ILE A 23 -12.01 -6.78 -0.51
CA ILE A 23 -12.35 -6.56 0.91
C ILE A 23 -13.14 -5.26 1.02
N LYS A 24 -14.39 -5.35 1.47
CA LYS A 24 -15.25 -4.18 1.66
C LYS A 24 -15.09 -3.64 3.08
N GLY A 25 -14.69 -2.39 3.19
CA GLY A 25 -14.66 -1.66 4.44
C GLY A 25 -13.61 -0.56 4.40
N LYS A 26 -13.41 0.11 5.53
CA LYS A 26 -12.31 1.06 5.69
C LYS A 26 -11.02 0.27 5.91
N VAL A 27 -9.93 0.71 5.29
CA VAL A 27 -8.64 0.00 5.36
C VAL A 27 -8.12 -0.13 6.79
N GLN A 28 -8.36 0.87 7.65
CA GLN A 28 -7.98 0.80 9.06
C GLN A 28 -8.73 -0.28 9.85
N ASP A 29 -9.88 -0.73 9.36
CA ASP A 29 -10.70 -1.73 10.04
C ASP A 29 -10.51 -3.13 9.42
N THR A 30 -10.26 -3.19 8.11
CA THR A 30 -10.33 -4.47 7.37
C THR A 30 -9.02 -4.96 6.81
N LEU A 31 -8.00 -4.10 6.65
CA LEU A 31 -6.71 -4.57 6.14
C LEU A 31 -6.08 -5.50 7.18
N THR A 32 -5.81 -6.73 6.77
CA THR A 32 -5.06 -7.72 7.56
C THR A 32 -4.00 -8.31 6.64
N VAL A 33 -2.76 -8.31 7.08
CA VAL A 33 -1.64 -8.87 6.32
C VAL A 33 -1.00 -9.95 7.19
N ALA A 34 -0.92 -11.15 6.64
CA ALA A 34 -0.29 -12.31 7.30
C ALA A 34 0.74 -12.99 6.40
N GLU A 35 0.65 -12.75 5.08
CA GLU A 35 1.50 -13.35 4.07
C GLU A 35 2.57 -12.36 3.58
N PRO A 36 3.68 -12.85 2.99
CA PRO A 36 4.71 -11.99 2.44
C PRO A 36 4.18 -11.06 1.34
N VAL A 37 4.56 -9.78 1.40
CA VAL A 37 4.14 -8.75 0.44
C VAL A 37 5.27 -8.44 -0.52
N ALA A 38 5.06 -8.69 -1.81
CA ALA A 38 5.97 -8.28 -2.87
C ALA A 38 5.73 -6.83 -3.33
N LEU A 39 4.47 -6.40 -3.35
CA LEU A 39 4.08 -5.05 -3.71
C LEU A 39 2.85 -4.61 -2.92
N ALA A 40 2.92 -3.41 -2.33
CA ALA A 40 1.73 -2.73 -1.82
C ALA A 40 1.57 -1.37 -2.50
N ASN A 41 0.49 -1.23 -3.25
CA ASN A 41 0.07 0.05 -3.82
C ASN A 41 -0.91 0.74 -2.86
N ILE A 42 -0.41 1.70 -2.06
CA ILE A 42 -1.19 2.45 -1.07
C ILE A 42 -1.67 3.75 -1.72
N ASP A 43 -2.97 3.81 -2.00
CA ASP A 43 -3.64 4.93 -2.67
C ASP A 43 -4.80 5.46 -1.81
N VAL A 44 -4.44 6.00 -0.65
CA VAL A 44 -5.34 6.64 0.32
C VAL A 44 -4.70 7.95 0.78
N ASP A 45 -5.53 8.97 1.00
CA ASP A 45 -5.02 10.35 1.12
C ASP A 45 -4.73 10.78 2.56
N TRP A 46 -5.49 10.25 3.51
CA TRP A 46 -5.52 10.74 4.89
C TRP A 46 -4.49 10.05 5.78
N TYR A 47 -4.09 10.74 6.84
CA TYR A 47 -3.08 10.26 7.78
C TYR A 47 -3.43 8.87 8.36
N GLU A 48 -4.64 8.71 8.90
CA GLU A 48 -5.08 7.47 9.56
C GLU A 48 -5.04 6.25 8.63
N PRO A 49 -5.65 6.25 7.43
CA PRO A 49 -5.59 5.10 6.53
C PRO A 49 -4.19 4.83 5.98
N VAL A 50 -3.36 5.86 5.73
CA VAL A 50 -1.96 5.66 5.30
C VAL A 50 -1.15 4.99 6.39
N SER A 51 -1.23 5.49 7.62
CA SER A 51 -0.54 4.91 8.78
C SER A 51 -1.00 3.47 9.02
N ALA A 52 -2.32 3.22 8.99
CA ALA A 52 -2.91 1.90 9.10
C ALA A 52 -2.37 0.91 8.06
N CYS A 53 -2.13 1.35 6.82
CA CYS A 53 -1.55 0.53 5.78
C CYS A 53 -0.06 0.27 6.05
N LEU A 54 0.74 1.30 6.34
CA LEU A 54 2.18 1.17 6.59
C LEU A 54 2.47 0.23 7.76
N GLU A 55 1.77 0.39 8.89
CA GLU A 55 1.93 -0.46 10.08
C GLU A 55 1.68 -1.94 9.79
N ARG A 56 0.72 -2.25 8.91
CA ARG A 56 0.32 -3.62 8.60
C ARG A 56 1.15 -4.24 7.48
N VAL A 57 1.59 -3.44 6.50
CA VAL A 57 2.28 -3.93 5.30
C VAL A 57 3.77 -4.08 5.54
N MET A 58 4.41 -3.07 6.11
CA MET A 58 5.87 -2.99 6.19
C MET A 58 6.53 -4.18 6.92
N PRO A 59 5.94 -4.75 8.00
CA PRO A 59 6.50 -5.95 8.65
C PRO A 59 6.53 -7.19 7.75
N HIS A 60 5.67 -7.25 6.72
CA HIS A 60 5.53 -8.39 5.82
C HIS A 60 6.17 -8.15 4.45
N LEU A 61 6.73 -6.97 4.21
CA LEU A 61 7.39 -6.61 2.96
C LEU A 61 8.65 -7.46 2.78
N ILE A 62 8.75 -8.21 1.69
CA ILE A 62 9.93 -9.06 1.41
C ILE A 62 11.12 -8.24 0.90
N VAL A 63 12.33 -8.80 0.98
CA VAL A 63 13.50 -8.24 0.29
C VAL A 63 13.24 -8.19 -1.21
N GLY A 64 13.51 -7.04 -1.82
CA GLY A 64 13.15 -6.70 -3.20
C GLY A 64 11.70 -6.27 -3.41
N GLY A 65 10.86 -6.38 -2.38
CA GLY A 65 9.48 -5.89 -2.41
C GLY A 65 9.39 -4.39 -2.22
N ALA A 66 8.29 -3.79 -2.69
CA ALA A 66 8.10 -2.35 -2.65
C ALA A 66 6.74 -1.89 -2.13
N VAL A 67 6.72 -0.69 -1.54
CA VAL A 67 5.51 0.06 -1.17
C VAL A 67 5.45 1.33 -1.98
N ALA A 68 4.38 1.52 -2.74
CA ALA A 68 4.10 2.75 -3.47
C ALA A 68 3.08 3.59 -2.69
N LEU A 69 3.49 4.76 -2.21
CA LEU A 69 2.65 5.75 -1.53
C LEU A 69 2.22 6.82 -2.53
N ARG A 70 1.07 6.60 -3.16
CA ARG A 70 0.60 7.39 -4.31
C ARG A 70 0.37 8.86 -3.98
N ALA A 71 -0.20 9.14 -2.80
CA ALA A 71 -0.59 10.47 -2.37
C ALA A 71 0.55 11.28 -1.69
N TYR A 72 1.79 10.75 -1.61
CA TYR A 72 2.86 11.37 -0.81
C TYR A 72 3.18 12.82 -1.23
N SER A 73 3.21 13.08 -2.53
CA SER A 73 3.51 14.41 -3.08
C SER A 73 2.33 15.36 -3.03
N ASP A 74 1.11 14.82 -3.06
CA ASP A 74 -0.13 15.58 -3.29
C ASP A 74 -0.86 15.95 -2.00
N TRP A 75 -0.81 15.07 -0.98
CA TRP A 75 -1.61 15.20 0.23
C TRP A 75 -0.74 15.18 1.48
N SER A 76 -0.82 16.25 2.27
CA SER A 76 -0.05 16.42 3.51
C SER A 76 -0.32 15.34 4.55
N GLY A 77 -1.53 14.76 4.56
CA GLY A 77 -1.89 13.63 5.41
C GLY A 77 -1.04 12.39 5.13
N CYS A 78 -0.94 12.01 3.85
CA CYS A 78 -0.12 10.89 3.41
C CYS A 78 1.37 11.13 3.70
N ARG A 79 1.88 12.32 3.35
CA ARG A 79 3.26 12.71 3.63
C ARG A 79 3.61 12.57 5.10
N LYS A 80 2.79 13.18 5.97
CA LYS A 80 3.02 13.16 7.41
C LYS A 80 2.98 11.74 7.97
N ALA A 81 2.02 10.91 7.56
CA ALA A 81 1.94 9.53 8.05
C ALA A 81 3.15 8.69 7.64
N ALA A 82 3.64 8.86 6.41
CA ALA A 82 4.85 8.20 5.95
C ALA A 82 6.09 8.68 6.71
N ASP A 83 6.27 10.00 6.82
CA ASP A 83 7.41 10.58 7.54
C ASP A 83 7.42 10.17 9.03
N ASP A 84 6.26 10.20 9.70
CA ASP A 84 6.10 9.77 11.09
C ASP A 84 6.37 8.25 11.25
N TYR A 85 5.95 7.42 10.29
CA TYR A 85 6.23 5.99 10.31
C TYR A 85 7.74 5.72 10.19
N PHE A 86 8.40 6.25 9.15
CA PHE A 86 9.81 5.97 8.88
C PHE A 86 10.78 6.65 9.86
N SER A 87 10.38 7.76 10.49
CA SER A 87 11.15 8.36 11.58
C SER A 87 11.20 7.47 12.83
N ARG A 88 10.10 6.74 13.13
CA ARG A 88 10.04 5.79 14.26
C ARG A 88 10.59 4.42 13.92
N ALA A 89 10.25 3.87 12.75
CA ALA A 89 10.61 2.52 12.34
C ALA A 89 12.08 2.39 11.87
N GLY A 90 12.69 3.51 11.50
CA GLY A 90 14.01 3.54 10.88
C GLY A 90 13.95 3.41 9.36
N ARG A 91 15.08 3.70 8.72
CA ARG A 91 15.24 3.73 7.26
C ARG A 91 16.31 2.76 6.76
N GLU A 92 16.89 1.97 7.65
CA GLU A 92 17.91 0.98 7.30
C GLU A 92 17.31 -0.14 6.45
N GLY A 93 18.06 -0.57 5.42
CA GLY A 93 17.58 -1.59 4.48
C GLY A 93 16.41 -1.13 3.60
N LEU A 94 16.17 0.18 3.48
CA LEU A 94 15.14 0.77 2.63
C LEU A 94 15.74 1.77 1.65
N ASP A 95 15.37 1.64 0.39
CA ASP A 95 15.63 2.65 -0.65
C ASP A 95 14.36 3.48 -0.90
N PHE A 96 14.53 4.78 -1.12
CA PHE A 96 13.43 5.74 -1.28
C PHE A 96 13.58 6.47 -2.61
N ASP A 97 12.63 6.26 -3.52
CA ASP A 97 12.56 6.94 -4.81
C ASP A 97 11.33 7.86 -4.87
N LEU A 98 11.56 9.11 -5.28
CA LEU A 98 10.54 10.17 -5.47
C LEU A 98 10.46 10.68 -6.91
N SER A 99 11.23 10.09 -7.83
CA SER A 99 11.37 10.55 -9.22
C SER A 99 10.08 10.49 -10.02
N ALA A 100 9.15 9.60 -9.64
CA ALA A 100 7.90 9.35 -10.34
C ALA A 100 6.69 10.13 -9.76
N GLY A 101 6.93 11.19 -8.98
CA GLY A 101 5.88 12.04 -8.40
C GLY A 101 5.11 11.40 -7.23
N HIS A 102 5.47 10.18 -6.83
CA HIS A 102 5.00 9.49 -5.64
C HIS A 102 6.21 8.86 -4.93
N MET A 103 6.06 8.47 -3.67
CA MET A 103 7.14 7.79 -2.95
C MET A 103 7.06 6.29 -3.22
N LEU A 104 8.15 5.72 -3.72
CA LEU A 104 8.38 4.28 -3.78
C LEU A 104 9.42 3.92 -2.74
N VAL A 105 9.09 2.98 -1.85
CA VAL A 105 10.00 2.46 -0.83
C VAL A 105 10.29 0.99 -1.13
N THR A 106 11.56 0.65 -1.34
CA THR A 106 11.98 -0.72 -1.67
C THR A 106 12.80 -1.30 -0.53
N ARG A 107 12.48 -2.53 -0.08
CA ARG A 107 13.31 -3.23 0.91
C ARG A 107 14.52 -3.85 0.22
N THR A 108 15.71 -3.51 0.67
CA THR A 108 16.97 -3.96 0.07
C THR A 108 17.66 -5.08 0.85
N HIS A 109 17.41 -5.19 2.16
CA HIS A 109 17.99 -6.20 3.05
C HIS A 109 16.99 -6.70 4.10
#